data_AF-A0AAD5TY97-F1
#
_entry.id   AF-A0AAD5TY97-F1
#
_cell.length_a   1.000
_cell.length_b   1.000
_cell.length_c   1.000
_cell.angle_alpha   90.00
_cell.angle_beta   90.00
_cell.angle_gamma   90.00
#
_symmetry.space_group_name_H-M   'P 1'
#
loop_
_entity.id
_entity.type
_entity.pdbx_description
1 polymer ?
#
loop_
_entity_poly.entity_id
_entity_poly.type
_entity_poly.pdbx_seq_one_letter_code
_entity_poly.pdbx_strand_id
1 'polypeptide(L)'
;DSGTGKSSLLLRFTDDKYLPQDQTKSTIGVDFKLKILTINGKNYKLTIWDTAGQERFRTLTSSYYKGAQGVILVYDVSNRTSFENLQFWFSELEAYSSPQNPVVKMIVGNKIDVENREVERIEGENLAKKLGTLFIETSAKSKFGVIDSFTEICEKIIEKGDQKSRSDRENVITINSGTTSPLSTQAPKIKDEYCVCHLATGDMLRAAVSAGTNIGRQAKKVMDSGGLVSDEIMVNLIKENIDNNAECKNGFILDGFPRTVVQAEKLDEMLENKNQKLDHAIELEIDDSLLVARITGRLIHPSSGRSYHKIFSPPKIDMTDDVTGEPLIQRSDDNASTLIKRLDSYHKQTVPVAEYYKKKGIWSGVDAAQSQEAVWASLAAIFKK
;
A
#
# COMPACT_ATOMS: atom_id res chain seq x y z
N ASP A 1 26.17 17.69 3.56
CA ASP A 1 27.43 18.20 2.95
C ASP A 1 28.33 17.09 2.41
N SER A 2 29.27 17.47 1.54
CA SER A 2 30.39 16.62 1.14
C SER A 2 31.38 16.42 2.29
N GLY A 3 32.14 15.32 2.26
CA GLY A 3 33.20 15.08 3.25
C GLY A 3 32.74 14.60 4.63
N THR A 4 31.44 14.53 4.90
CA THR A 4 30.90 14.04 6.19
C THR A 4 31.03 12.53 6.40
N GLY A 5 31.44 11.78 5.37
CA GLY A 5 31.68 10.34 5.44
C GLY A 5 30.47 9.45 5.15
N LYS A 6 29.40 9.98 4.53
CA LYS A 6 28.22 9.21 4.07
C LYS A 6 28.61 7.96 3.27
N SER A 7 29.44 8.13 2.25
CA SER A 7 29.90 7.04 1.37
C SER A 7 30.73 6.01 2.13
N SER A 8 31.56 6.46 3.09
CA SER A 8 32.34 5.58 3.96
C SER A 8 31.44 4.78 4.92
N LEU A 9 30.38 5.39 5.45
CA LEU A 9 29.37 4.69 6.25
C LEU A 9 28.64 3.64 5.41
N LEU A 10 28.21 4.00 4.20
CA LEU A 10 27.53 3.08 3.31
C LEU A 10 28.43 1.89 2.94
N LEU A 11 29.67 2.15 2.53
CA LEU A 11 30.65 1.11 2.21
C LEU A 11 30.94 0.20 3.42
N ARG A 12 31.05 0.78 4.62
CA ARG A 12 31.24 0.03 5.84
C ARG A 12 30.03 -0.87 6.14
N PHE A 13 28.82 -0.36 5.95
CA PHE A 13 27.60 -1.13 6.18
C PHE A 13 27.39 -2.25 5.14
N THR A 14 27.65 -1.99 3.85
CA THR A 14 27.37 -2.95 2.78
C THR A 14 28.44 -4.03 2.69
N ASP A 15 29.71 -3.62 2.71
CA ASP A 15 30.85 -4.42 2.30
C ASP A 15 31.86 -4.67 3.44
N ASP A 16 31.59 -4.15 4.65
CA ASP A 16 32.52 -4.14 5.80
C ASP A 16 33.93 -3.62 5.45
N LYS A 17 33.98 -2.60 4.60
CA LYS A 17 35.22 -1.97 4.14
C LYS A 17 35.29 -0.50 4.56
N TYR A 18 36.51 -0.02 4.78
CA TYR A 18 36.80 1.39 4.96
C TYR A 18 38.03 1.74 4.12
N LEU A 19 37.90 2.78 3.31
CA LEU A 19 38.99 3.33 2.51
C LEU A 19 39.59 4.51 3.27
N PRO A 20 40.92 4.62 3.36
CA PRO A 20 41.55 5.81 3.92
C PRO A 20 41.30 7.03 3.00
N GLN A 21 41.44 8.25 3.56
CA GLN A 21 41.00 9.49 2.89
C GLN A 21 41.65 9.70 1.51
N ASP A 22 42.92 9.34 1.37
CA ASP A 22 43.69 9.40 0.12
C ASP A 22 43.13 8.51 -1.00
N GLN A 23 42.39 7.46 -0.65
CA GLN A 23 41.75 6.52 -1.57
C GLN A 23 40.24 6.76 -1.71
N THR A 24 39.67 7.67 -0.91
CA THR A 24 38.23 7.96 -0.91
C THR A 24 37.93 8.95 -2.03
N LYS A 25 37.31 8.47 -3.12
CA LYS A 25 36.85 9.36 -4.19
C LYS A 25 35.59 10.11 -3.75
N SER A 26 35.46 11.37 -4.18
CA SER A 26 34.22 12.12 -3.99
C SER A 26 33.07 11.49 -4.79
N THR A 27 31.92 11.28 -4.16
CA THR A 27 30.70 10.84 -4.85
C THR A 27 30.28 11.90 -5.85
N ILE A 28 30.11 11.49 -7.11
CA ILE A 28 29.59 12.34 -8.20
C ILE A 28 28.14 11.92 -8.44
N GLY A 29 27.18 12.83 -8.27
CA GLY A 29 25.76 12.51 -8.43
C GLY A 29 25.22 11.65 -7.27
N VAL A 30 24.81 10.42 -7.56
CA VAL A 30 24.24 9.48 -6.58
C VAL A 30 24.78 8.08 -6.82
N ASP A 31 25.22 7.41 -5.75
CA ASP A 31 25.58 5.98 -5.76
C ASP A 31 24.43 5.14 -5.21
N PHE A 32 24.29 3.91 -5.69
CA PHE A 32 23.20 3.00 -5.34
C PHE A 32 23.73 1.66 -4.83
N LYS A 33 23.22 1.24 -3.67
CA LYS A 33 23.57 -0.04 -3.05
C LYS A 33 22.34 -0.84 -2.66
N LEU A 34 22.47 -2.17 -2.77
CA LEU A 34 21.51 -3.15 -2.29
C LEU A 34 22.12 -3.93 -1.13
N LYS A 35 21.38 -4.05 -0.03
CA LYS A 35 21.76 -4.89 1.12
C LYS A 35 20.54 -5.61 1.66
N ILE A 36 20.70 -6.87 2.04
CA ILE A 36 19.68 -7.60 2.79
C ILE A 36 20.05 -7.50 4.26
N LEU A 37 19.10 -7.03 5.09
CA LEU A 37 19.24 -6.96 6.54
C LEU A 37 18.17 -7.85 7.18
N THR A 38 18.57 -8.62 8.19
CA THR A 38 17.65 -9.46 8.95
C THR A 38 17.30 -8.76 10.25
N ILE A 39 16.02 -8.41 10.44
CA ILE A 39 15.50 -7.78 11.67
C ILE A 39 14.36 -8.66 12.18
N ASN A 40 14.41 -9.06 13.46
CA ASN A 40 13.41 -9.91 14.10
C ASN A 40 13.09 -11.21 13.30
N GLY A 41 14.13 -11.82 12.73
CA GLY A 41 14.00 -13.06 11.93
C GLY A 41 13.39 -12.90 10.53
N LYS A 42 13.06 -11.67 10.11
CA LYS A 42 12.60 -11.35 8.75
C LYS A 42 13.69 -10.68 7.94
N ASN A 43 13.77 -11.01 6.66
CA ASN A 43 14.73 -10.43 5.73
C ASN A 43 14.11 -9.23 5.01
N TYR A 44 14.77 -8.08 5.11
CA TYR A 44 14.39 -6.83 4.43
C TYR A 44 15.43 -6.50 3.37
N LYS A 45 14.96 -6.17 2.17
CA LYS A 45 15.83 -5.72 1.07
C LYS A 45 15.91 -4.20 1.09
N LEU A 46 17.07 -3.67 1.47
CA LEU A 46 17.34 -2.23 1.48
C LEU A 46 17.80 -1.78 0.10
N THR A 47 17.20 -0.69 -0.36
CA THR A 47 17.67 0.12 -1.49
C THR A 47 18.20 1.42 -0.92
N ILE A 48 19.51 1.64 -1.03
CA ILE A 48 20.17 2.77 -0.39
C ILE A 48 20.80 3.66 -1.46
N TRP A 49 20.48 4.94 -1.41
CA TRP A 49 21.01 5.96 -2.29
C TRP A 49 21.96 6.88 -1.50
N ASP A 50 23.24 6.92 -1.87
CA ASP A 50 24.22 7.88 -1.31
C ASP A 50 24.31 9.10 -2.22
N THR A 51 23.92 10.26 -1.69
CA THR A 51 23.88 11.50 -2.47
C THR A 51 25.18 12.30 -2.31
N ALA A 52 25.65 12.86 -3.42
CA ALA A 52 26.71 13.85 -3.41
C ALA A 52 26.19 15.10 -2.69
N GLY A 53 26.60 15.28 -1.43
CA GLY A 53 26.20 16.41 -0.58
C GLY A 53 26.77 17.77 -1.02
N GLN A 54 26.90 17.99 -2.33
CA GLN A 54 27.32 19.24 -2.96
C GLN A 54 26.13 19.95 -3.61
N GLU A 55 26.19 21.27 -3.56
CA GLU A 55 25.19 22.20 -4.06
C GLU A 55 24.91 22.09 -5.57
N ARG A 56 25.89 21.64 -6.36
CA ARG A 56 25.77 21.53 -7.83
C ARG A 56 24.84 20.42 -8.31
N PHE A 57 24.45 19.48 -7.45
CA PHE A 57 23.57 18.35 -7.78
C PHE A 57 22.19 18.41 -7.08
N ARG A 58 21.83 19.56 -6.49
CA ARG A 58 20.58 19.76 -5.72
C ARG A 58 19.31 19.36 -6.47
N THR A 59 19.20 19.65 -7.76
CA THR A 59 18.04 19.28 -8.60
C THR A 59 17.88 17.75 -8.72
N LEU A 60 18.97 17.00 -8.59
CA LEU A 60 18.94 15.54 -8.63
C LEU A 60 18.51 14.97 -7.27
N THR A 61 19.00 15.54 -6.16
CA THR A 61 18.72 15.10 -4.78
C THR A 61 17.23 15.15 -4.44
N SER A 62 16.51 16.18 -4.87
CA SER A 62 15.07 16.33 -4.58
C SER A 62 14.21 15.18 -5.13
N SER A 63 14.64 14.56 -6.25
CA SER A 63 13.92 13.43 -6.84
C SER A 63 13.97 12.16 -5.98
N TYR A 64 15.03 11.98 -5.19
CA TYR A 64 15.22 10.80 -4.33
C TYR A 64 14.49 10.89 -2.99
N TYR A 65 14.06 12.08 -2.58
CA TYR A 65 13.17 12.22 -1.42
C TYR A 65 11.78 11.64 -1.69
N LYS A 66 11.35 11.63 -2.96
CA LYS A 66 10.05 11.10 -3.36
C LYS A 66 10.05 9.57 -3.27
N GLY A 67 9.28 9.03 -2.32
CA GLY A 67 9.16 7.59 -2.09
C GLY A 67 10.20 7.00 -1.14
N ALA A 68 11.09 7.82 -0.57
CA ALA A 68 11.99 7.37 0.48
C ALA A 68 11.20 6.99 1.75
N GLN A 69 11.53 5.85 2.36
CA GLN A 69 10.91 5.39 3.60
C GLN A 69 11.64 5.94 4.84
N GLY A 70 12.96 6.13 4.73
CA GLY A 70 13.78 6.79 5.73
C GLY A 70 14.92 7.58 5.11
N VAL A 71 15.39 8.60 5.84
CA VAL A 71 16.49 9.47 5.45
C VAL A 71 17.46 9.65 6.63
N ILE A 72 18.75 9.47 6.34
CA ILE A 72 19.85 9.67 7.28
C ILE A 72 20.60 10.96 6.91
N LEU A 73 20.62 11.94 7.81
CA LEU A 73 21.37 13.18 7.69
C LEU A 73 22.68 13.06 8.46
N VAL A 74 23.81 13.08 7.75
CA VAL A 74 25.13 12.84 8.34
C VAL A 74 25.95 14.13 8.42
N TYR A 75 26.43 14.46 9.61
CA TYR A 75 27.45 15.49 9.86
C TYR A 75 28.76 14.87 10.37
N ASP A 76 29.84 15.63 10.30
CA ASP A 76 31.15 15.26 10.83
C ASP A 76 31.37 15.96 12.17
N VAL A 77 31.67 15.21 13.23
CA VAL A 77 31.83 15.77 14.58
C VAL A 77 33.05 16.70 14.72
N SER A 78 34.00 16.63 13.78
CA SER A 78 35.15 17.54 13.69
C SER A 78 34.92 18.74 12.78
N ASN A 79 33.70 18.94 12.28
CA ASN A 79 33.38 20.04 11.39
C ASN A 79 32.03 20.67 11.79
N ARG A 80 32.12 21.77 12.55
CA ARG A 80 30.98 22.54 13.04
C ARG A 80 30.04 23.02 11.93
N THR A 81 30.60 23.46 10.82
CA THR A 81 29.81 23.94 9.66
C THR A 81 28.90 22.84 9.12
N SER A 82 29.38 21.59 9.07
CA SER A 82 28.58 20.45 8.60
C SER A 82 27.38 20.14 9.50
N PHE A 83 27.49 20.43 10.80
CA PHE A 83 26.42 20.32 11.77
C PHE A 83 25.40 21.45 11.63
N GLU A 84 25.86 22.70 11.49
CA GLU A 84 24.98 23.86 11.31
C GLU A 84 24.14 23.77 10.04
N ASN A 85 24.70 23.18 8.98
CA ASN A 85 24.00 22.95 7.73
C ASN A 85 22.87 21.90 7.82
N LEU A 86 22.80 21.09 8.88
CA LEU A 86 21.71 20.10 9.05
C LEU A 86 20.33 20.76 9.04
N GLN A 87 20.20 21.97 9.60
CA GLN A 87 18.93 22.69 9.62
C GLN A 87 18.44 23.02 8.20
N PHE A 88 19.36 23.39 7.32
CA PHE A 88 19.08 23.62 5.90
C PHE A 88 18.64 22.32 5.22
N TRP A 89 19.41 21.24 5.37
CA TRP A 89 19.10 19.94 4.76
C TRP A 89 17.79 19.34 5.26
N PHE A 90 17.46 19.55 6.54
CA PHE A 90 16.19 19.17 7.11
C PHE A 90 15.03 19.93 6.48
N SER A 91 15.19 21.25 6.29
CA SER A 91 14.17 22.09 5.64
C SER A 91 13.95 21.71 4.17
N GLU A 92 15.02 21.37 3.45
CA GLU A 92 14.95 20.84 2.09
C GLU A 92 14.20 19.50 2.05
N LEU A 93 14.52 18.59 2.97
CA LEU A 93 13.83 17.30 3.10
C LEU A 93 12.32 17.49 3.34
N GLU A 94 11.93 18.39 4.25
CA GLU A 94 10.51 18.67 4.51
C GLU A 94 9.80 19.21 3.27
N ALA A 95 10.44 20.10 2.51
CA ALA A 95 9.85 20.73 1.33
C ALA A 95 9.55 19.74 0.19
N TYR A 96 10.31 18.64 0.09
CA TYR A 96 10.20 17.67 -1.01
C TYR A 96 9.65 16.30 -0.58
N SER A 97 9.52 16.04 0.72
CA SER A 97 8.87 14.83 1.23
C SER A 97 7.34 14.89 1.10
N SER A 98 6.69 13.76 0.84
CA SER A 98 5.22 13.71 0.70
C SER A 98 4.55 13.94 2.06
N PRO A 99 3.60 14.90 2.18
CA PRO A 99 2.83 15.10 3.41
C PRO A 99 1.98 13.87 3.79
N GLN A 100 1.60 13.04 2.81
CA GLN A 100 0.74 11.88 3.04
C GLN A 100 1.49 10.65 3.58
N ASN A 101 2.82 10.61 3.45
CA ASN A 101 3.64 9.52 3.96
C ASN A 101 4.92 10.08 4.59
N PRO A 102 4.92 10.44 5.88
CA PRO A 102 6.04 11.11 6.49
C PRO A 102 7.26 10.16 6.53
N VAL A 103 8.42 10.64 6.12
CA VAL A 103 9.66 9.86 6.08
C VAL A 103 10.23 9.72 7.49
N VAL A 104 10.79 8.55 7.84
CA VAL A 104 11.53 8.39 9.11
C VAL A 104 12.89 9.09 8.98
N LYS A 105 13.24 9.94 9.96
CA LYS A 105 14.41 10.81 9.87
C LYS A 105 15.39 10.47 10.99
N MET A 106 16.68 10.40 10.66
CA MET A 106 17.76 10.20 11.62
C MET A 106 18.89 11.20 11.36
N ILE A 107 19.44 11.76 12.44
CA ILE A 107 20.68 12.52 12.41
C ILE A 107 21.82 11.60 12.86
N VAL A 108 22.93 11.61 12.13
CA VAL A 108 24.12 10.82 12.42
C VAL A 108 25.33 11.74 12.60
N GLY A 109 25.91 11.72 13.79
CA GLY A 109 27.22 12.34 14.07
C GLY A 109 28.35 11.36 13.75
N ASN A 110 29.03 11.57 12.62
CA ASN A 110 30.05 10.64 12.14
C ASN A 110 31.47 11.08 12.48
N LYS A 111 32.41 10.12 12.42
CA LYS A 111 33.85 10.26 12.70
C LYS A 111 34.17 10.53 14.16
N ILE A 112 33.45 9.90 15.09
CA ILE A 112 33.72 10.05 16.52
C ILE A 112 35.10 9.51 16.98
N ASP A 113 35.83 8.85 16.08
CA ASP A 113 37.19 8.37 16.30
C ASP A 113 38.28 9.46 16.17
N VAL A 114 37.90 10.70 15.85
CA VAL A 114 38.83 11.83 15.74
C VAL A 114 39.04 12.54 17.08
N GLU A 115 40.24 13.05 17.31
CA GLU A 115 40.60 13.75 18.56
C GLU A 115 40.10 15.21 18.58
N ASN A 116 40.10 15.89 17.42
CA ASN A 116 39.68 17.29 17.29
C ASN A 116 38.17 17.41 17.04
N ARG A 117 37.36 17.04 18.04
CA ARG A 117 35.90 17.23 17.99
C ARG A 117 35.54 18.72 18.13
N GLU A 118 34.62 19.18 17.30
CA GLU A 118 34.05 20.54 17.32
C GLU A 118 32.57 20.56 17.74
N VAL A 119 31.88 19.42 17.66
CA VAL A 119 30.45 19.28 18.00
C VAL A 119 30.29 18.19 19.04
N GLU A 120 29.76 18.58 20.21
CA GLU A 120 29.51 17.62 21.27
C GLU A 120 28.29 16.75 21.01
N ARG A 121 28.31 15.52 21.53
CA ARG A 121 27.19 14.58 21.41
C ARG A 121 25.87 15.20 21.84
N ILE A 122 25.89 15.94 22.95
CA ILE A 122 24.70 16.58 23.51
C ILE A 122 24.08 17.62 22.56
N GLU A 123 24.89 18.27 21.71
CA GLU A 123 24.38 19.20 20.70
C GLU A 123 23.63 18.46 19.60
N GLY A 124 24.17 17.33 19.15
CA GLY A 124 23.50 16.42 18.22
C GLY A 124 22.17 15.89 18.77
N GLU A 125 22.17 15.41 20.01
CA GLU A 125 20.95 14.93 20.69
C GLU A 125 19.90 16.05 20.84
N ASN A 126 20.32 17.25 21.21
CA ASN A 126 19.41 18.40 21.36
C ASN A 126 18.80 18.82 20.02
N LEU A 127 19.61 18.83 18.95
CA LEU A 127 19.11 19.13 17.61
C LEU A 127 18.12 18.06 17.13
N ALA A 128 18.44 16.79 17.32
CA ALA A 128 17.55 15.69 16.94
C ALA A 128 16.21 15.73 17.70
N LYS A 129 16.24 16.00 19.01
CA LYS A 129 15.03 16.23 19.82
C LYS A 129 14.21 17.40 19.28
N LYS A 130 14.87 18.52 18.98
CA LYS A 130 14.22 19.73 18.42
C LYS A 130 13.55 19.45 17.07
N LEU A 131 14.16 18.63 16.23
CA LEU A 131 13.68 18.28 14.89
C LEU A 131 12.79 17.03 14.85
N GLY A 132 12.59 16.36 15.99
CA GLY A 132 11.80 15.12 16.06
C GLY A 132 12.42 13.95 15.27
N THR A 133 13.74 13.84 15.25
CA THR A 133 14.48 12.78 14.54
C THR A 133 15.11 11.78 15.51
N LEU A 134 15.44 10.60 15.00
CA LEU A 134 16.38 9.70 15.67
C LEU A 134 17.79 10.31 15.71
N PHE A 135 18.64 9.83 16.60
CA PHE A 135 20.03 10.27 16.71
C PHE A 135 20.97 9.14 17.09
N ILE A 136 22.09 9.04 16.39
CA ILE A 136 23.17 8.12 16.75
C ILE A 136 24.52 8.69 16.32
N GLU A 137 25.57 8.31 17.04
CA GLU A 137 26.95 8.62 16.67
C GLU A 137 27.61 7.39 16.03
N THR A 138 28.42 7.65 15.00
CA THR A 138 29.07 6.58 14.23
C THR A 138 30.55 6.85 13.99
N SER A 139 31.29 5.78 13.74
CA SER A 139 32.60 5.84 13.10
C SER A 139 32.68 4.77 12.01
N ALA A 140 32.71 5.21 10.75
CA ALA A 140 32.97 4.32 9.62
C ALA A 140 34.34 3.61 9.74
N LYS A 141 35.32 4.26 10.41
CA LYS A 141 36.68 3.72 10.61
C LYS A 141 36.67 2.57 11.61
N SER A 142 36.13 2.79 12.81
CA SER A 142 36.11 1.79 13.90
C SER A 142 34.92 0.83 13.87
N LYS A 143 33.98 1.05 12.94
CA LYS A 143 32.68 0.35 12.81
C LYS A 143 31.64 0.72 13.88
N PHE A 144 32.00 1.55 14.86
CA PHE A 144 31.09 1.93 15.94
C PHE A 144 29.80 2.56 15.39
N GLY A 145 28.65 2.09 15.88
CA GLY A 145 27.32 2.64 15.57
C GLY A 145 26.86 2.46 14.11
N VAL A 146 27.67 1.90 13.22
CA VAL A 146 27.32 1.82 11.78
C VAL A 146 26.13 0.90 11.58
N ILE A 147 26.20 -0.35 12.06
CA ILE A 147 25.08 -1.31 11.91
C ILE A 147 23.84 -0.81 12.66
N ASP A 148 24.04 -0.28 13.86
CA ASP A 148 22.96 0.23 14.71
C ASP A 148 22.18 1.36 14.01
N SER A 149 22.88 2.29 13.36
CA SER A 149 22.23 3.41 12.65
C SER A 149 21.26 2.96 11.55
N PHE A 150 21.67 1.97 10.74
CA PHE A 150 20.82 1.43 9.69
C PHE A 150 19.74 0.49 10.24
N THR A 151 20.01 -0.21 11.34
CA THR A 151 19.05 -1.13 11.97
C THR A 151 17.94 -0.34 12.65
N GLU A 152 18.27 0.66 13.46
CA GLU A 152 17.31 1.46 14.23
C GLU A 152 16.39 2.28 13.31
N ILE A 153 16.92 2.87 12.23
CA ILE A 153 16.05 3.55 11.26
C ILE A 153 15.12 2.56 10.56
N CYS A 154 15.58 1.35 10.22
CA CYS A 154 14.75 0.33 9.61
C CYS A 154 13.67 -0.19 10.57
N GLU A 155 14.01 -0.44 11.83
CA GLU A 155 13.07 -0.79 12.87
C GLU A 155 11.99 0.29 13.01
N LYS A 156 12.38 1.57 13.01
CA LYS A 156 11.41 2.66 13.10
C LYS A 156 10.50 2.78 11.87
N ILE A 157 11.02 2.48 10.68
CA ILE A 157 10.21 2.37 9.45
C ILE A 157 9.20 1.23 9.57
N ILE A 158 9.64 0.07 10.08
CA ILE A 158 8.78 -1.11 10.29
C ILE A 158 7.71 -0.80 11.35
N GLU A 159 8.09 -0.23 12.50
CA GLU A 159 7.15 0.20 13.54
C GLU A 159 6.10 1.16 13.00
N LYS A 160 6.50 2.11 12.15
CA LYS A 160 5.57 3.04 11.54
C LYS A 160 4.61 2.34 10.58
N GLY A 161 5.09 1.37 9.80
CA GLY A 161 4.25 0.50 8.99
C GLY A 161 3.28 -0.34 9.82
N ASP A 162 3.75 -0.87 10.95
CA ASP A 162 2.97 -1.70 11.87
C ASP A 162 1.98 -0.89 12.74
N GLN A 163 2.27 0.38 13.02
CA GLN A 163 1.34 1.29 13.69
C GLN A 163 0.23 1.74 12.75
N LYS A 164 0.58 2.07 11.49
CA LYS A 164 -0.42 2.31 10.44
C LYS A 164 -1.32 1.09 10.23
N SER A 165 -0.77 -0.12 10.31
CA SER A 165 -1.55 -1.37 10.21
C SER A 165 -2.38 -1.74 11.44
N ARG A 166 -2.18 -1.08 12.59
CA ARG A 166 -2.95 -1.29 13.83
C ARG A 166 -4.00 -0.21 14.08
N SER A 167 -3.77 1.03 13.68
CA SER A 167 -4.77 2.11 13.77
C SER A 167 -5.76 2.11 12.61
N ASP A 168 -5.36 1.60 11.43
CA ASP A 168 -6.15 1.64 10.19
C ASP A 168 -6.58 0.22 9.77
N ARG A 169 -6.93 -0.65 10.74
CA ARG A 169 -7.52 -1.95 10.40
C ARG A 169 -8.93 -1.70 9.88
N GLU A 170 -9.04 -1.62 8.57
CA GLU A 170 -10.31 -1.43 7.89
C GLU A 170 -10.84 -2.77 7.37
N ASN A 171 -11.87 -3.29 8.05
CA ASN A 171 -12.66 -4.41 7.54
C ASN A 171 -13.88 -3.84 6.81
N VAL A 172 -13.77 -3.77 5.50
CA VAL A 172 -14.76 -3.13 4.62
C VAL A 172 -15.52 -4.18 3.85
N ILE A 173 -16.84 -4.03 3.78
CA ILE A 173 -17.67 -4.75 2.82
C ILE A 173 -18.29 -3.79 1.83
N THR A 174 -18.70 -4.34 0.70
CA THR A 174 -19.34 -3.60 -0.37
C THR A 174 -20.70 -4.18 -0.65
N ILE A 175 -21.70 -3.31 -0.74
CA ILE A 175 -23.08 -3.65 -1.05
C ILE A 175 -23.33 -3.13 -2.46
N ASN A 176 -23.32 -4.04 -3.43
CA ASN A 176 -23.51 -3.71 -4.83
C ASN A 176 -24.15 -4.90 -5.56
N SER A 177 -24.54 -4.70 -6.81
CA SER A 177 -25.16 -5.72 -7.69
C SER A 177 -24.29 -6.94 -7.97
N GLY A 178 -23.12 -7.05 -7.35
CA GLY A 178 -22.20 -8.16 -7.52
C GLY A 178 -21.55 -8.17 -8.91
N THR A 179 -21.72 -7.07 -9.65
CA THR A 179 -21.15 -6.84 -10.97
C THR A 179 -20.47 -5.48 -10.97
N THR A 180 -19.14 -5.51 -11.16
CA THR A 180 -18.20 -4.37 -11.13
C THR A 180 -18.85 -3.03 -10.86
N SER A 181 -18.93 -2.71 -9.58
CA SER A 181 -19.05 -1.32 -9.18
C SER A 181 -17.79 -0.57 -9.66
N PRO A 182 -17.84 0.76 -9.88
CA PRO A 182 -16.65 1.62 -9.97
C PRO A 182 -15.57 1.33 -8.94
N LEU A 183 -15.92 0.67 -7.84
CA LEU A 183 -14.98 0.17 -6.86
C LEU A 183 -14.05 -0.95 -7.36
N SER A 184 -14.35 -1.74 -8.40
CA SER A 184 -13.32 -2.64 -8.97
C SER A 184 -12.11 -1.86 -9.51
N THR A 185 -12.33 -0.60 -9.89
CA THR A 185 -11.28 0.34 -10.26
C THR A 185 -10.63 1.00 -9.04
N GLN A 186 -11.37 1.18 -7.93
CA GLN A 186 -10.85 1.78 -6.70
C GLN A 186 -10.20 0.77 -5.74
N ALA A 187 -10.56 -0.51 -5.81
CA ALA A 187 -10.13 -1.53 -4.86
C ALA A 187 -8.60 -1.72 -4.83
N PRO A 188 -7.86 -1.68 -5.95
CA PRO A 188 -6.40 -1.65 -5.91
C PRO A 188 -5.87 -0.45 -5.12
N LYS A 189 -6.49 0.73 -5.29
CA LYS A 189 -6.12 1.94 -4.58
C LYS A 189 -6.41 1.85 -3.08
N ILE A 190 -7.55 1.26 -2.68
CA ILE A 190 -7.86 1.01 -1.26
C ILE A 190 -6.88 -0.02 -0.68
N LYS A 191 -6.60 -1.12 -1.40
CA LYS A 191 -5.58 -2.11 -1.02
C LYS A 191 -4.23 -1.45 -0.76
N ASP A 192 -3.76 -0.61 -1.68
CA ASP A 192 -2.44 0.02 -1.57
C ASP A 192 -2.40 1.10 -0.47
N GLU A 193 -3.46 1.91 -0.32
CA GLU A 193 -3.49 3.03 0.63
C GLU A 193 -3.67 2.57 2.09
N TYR A 194 -4.53 1.58 2.30
CA TYR A 194 -4.88 1.03 3.63
C TYR A 194 -4.16 -0.29 3.94
N CYS A 195 -3.33 -0.81 3.03
CA CYS A 195 -2.58 -2.06 3.21
C CYS A 195 -3.45 -3.28 3.57
N VAL A 196 -4.67 -3.33 3.04
CA VAL A 196 -5.67 -4.40 3.25
C VAL A 196 -5.70 -5.38 2.08
N CYS A 197 -6.16 -6.61 2.30
CA CYS A 197 -6.36 -7.53 1.17
C CYS A 197 -7.67 -7.22 0.42
N HIS A 198 -7.68 -7.43 -0.90
CA HIS A 198 -8.90 -7.33 -1.71
C HIS A 198 -9.42 -8.74 -2.04
N LEU A 199 -10.59 -9.09 -1.50
CA LEU A 199 -11.25 -10.37 -1.72
C LEU A 199 -12.45 -10.18 -2.65
N ALA A 200 -12.18 -10.23 -3.96
CA ALA A 200 -13.21 -10.21 -5.00
C ALA A 200 -13.77 -11.62 -5.22
N THR A 201 -14.91 -11.91 -4.60
CA THR A 201 -15.50 -13.26 -4.64
C THR A 201 -15.77 -13.78 -6.05
N GLY A 202 -16.20 -12.91 -6.97
CA GLY A 202 -16.40 -13.28 -8.37
C GLY A 202 -15.11 -13.73 -9.07
N ASP A 203 -13.98 -13.08 -8.77
CA ASP A 203 -12.69 -13.46 -9.34
C ASP A 203 -12.13 -14.72 -8.70
N MET A 204 -12.29 -14.88 -7.39
CA MET A 204 -11.94 -16.10 -6.67
C MET A 204 -12.71 -17.31 -7.22
N LEU A 205 -14.01 -17.16 -7.48
CA LEU A 205 -14.82 -18.21 -8.11
C LEU A 205 -14.40 -18.48 -9.56
N ARG A 206 -14.11 -17.45 -10.37
CA ARG A 206 -13.58 -17.64 -11.73
C ARG A 206 -12.23 -18.36 -11.73
N ALA A 207 -11.34 -18.01 -10.83
CA ALA A 207 -10.05 -18.70 -10.66
C ALA A 207 -10.26 -20.17 -10.27
N ALA A 208 -11.19 -20.45 -9.35
CA ALA A 208 -11.56 -21.81 -8.96
C ALA A 208 -12.15 -22.61 -10.14
N VAL A 209 -12.98 -21.98 -10.99
CA VAL A 209 -13.52 -22.57 -12.23
C VAL A 209 -12.38 -22.92 -13.18
N SER A 210 -11.46 -21.99 -13.44
CA SER A 210 -10.32 -22.20 -14.34
C SER A 210 -9.35 -23.28 -13.82
N ALA A 211 -9.15 -23.35 -12.51
CA ALA A 211 -8.34 -24.39 -11.87
C ALA A 211 -9.05 -25.76 -11.76
N GLY A 212 -10.33 -25.86 -12.14
CA GLY A 212 -11.09 -27.11 -12.11
C GLY A 212 -11.37 -27.66 -10.70
N THR A 213 -11.35 -26.81 -9.68
CA THR A 213 -11.58 -27.23 -8.28
C THR A 213 -13.03 -27.71 -8.08
N ASN A 214 -13.29 -28.40 -6.96
CA ASN A 214 -14.66 -28.84 -6.63
C ASN A 214 -15.63 -27.65 -6.52
N ILE A 215 -15.22 -26.58 -5.84
CA ILE A 215 -15.99 -25.32 -5.74
C ILE A 215 -16.18 -24.70 -7.13
N GLY A 216 -15.12 -24.66 -7.94
CA GLY A 216 -15.19 -24.12 -9.30
C GLY A 216 -16.21 -24.84 -10.19
N ARG A 217 -16.24 -26.18 -10.15
CA ARG A 217 -17.21 -26.97 -10.91
C ARG A 217 -18.66 -26.72 -10.49
N GLN A 218 -18.90 -26.55 -9.19
CA GLN A 218 -20.24 -26.21 -8.66
C GLN A 218 -20.63 -24.77 -9.03
N ALA A 219 -19.69 -23.83 -8.93
CA ALA A 219 -19.93 -22.41 -9.20
C ALA A 219 -20.19 -22.12 -10.69
N LYS A 220 -19.50 -22.79 -11.63
CA LYS A 220 -19.57 -22.51 -13.07
C LYS A 220 -21.00 -22.39 -13.61
N LYS A 221 -21.83 -23.40 -13.37
CA LYS A 221 -23.23 -23.44 -13.86
C LYS A 221 -24.09 -22.29 -13.29
N VAL A 222 -23.86 -21.97 -12.02
CA VAL A 222 -24.60 -20.91 -11.32
C VAL A 222 -24.16 -19.53 -11.83
N MET A 223 -22.86 -19.33 -12.04
CA MET A 223 -22.30 -18.08 -12.54
C MET A 223 -22.76 -17.75 -13.97
N ASP A 224 -22.74 -18.75 -14.85
CA ASP A 224 -23.15 -18.61 -16.26
C ASP A 224 -24.65 -18.26 -16.39
N SER A 225 -25.48 -18.74 -15.47
CA SER A 225 -26.92 -18.43 -15.44
C SER A 225 -27.27 -17.11 -14.73
N GLY A 226 -26.29 -16.46 -14.10
CA GLY A 226 -26.48 -15.24 -13.32
C GLY A 226 -27.04 -15.47 -11.90
N GLY A 227 -27.07 -16.71 -11.42
CA GLY A 227 -27.52 -17.05 -10.07
C GLY A 227 -26.47 -16.79 -8.98
N LEU A 228 -26.85 -17.04 -7.73
CA LEU A 228 -25.99 -16.94 -6.56
C LEU A 228 -25.50 -18.33 -6.12
N VAL A 229 -24.19 -18.45 -5.90
CA VAL A 229 -23.58 -19.63 -5.28
C VAL A 229 -24.07 -19.72 -3.83
N SER A 230 -24.20 -20.93 -3.29
CA SER A 230 -24.77 -21.13 -1.96
C SER A 230 -24.00 -20.39 -0.86
N ASP A 231 -24.74 -19.87 0.12
CA ASP A 231 -24.19 -19.06 1.21
C ASP A 231 -23.07 -19.76 1.97
N GLU A 232 -23.21 -21.07 2.22
CA GLU A 232 -22.19 -21.88 2.92
C GLU A 232 -20.87 -21.96 2.16
N ILE A 233 -20.92 -22.15 0.83
CA ILE A 233 -19.72 -22.19 0.00
C ILE A 233 -19.02 -20.83 0.04
N MET A 234 -19.79 -19.75 -0.06
CA MET A 234 -19.26 -18.38 -0.08
C MET A 234 -18.63 -17.99 1.26
N VAL A 235 -19.30 -18.27 2.38
CA VAL A 235 -18.77 -17.98 3.72
C VAL A 235 -17.49 -18.77 3.98
N ASN A 236 -17.46 -20.06 3.63
CA ASN A 236 -16.25 -20.88 3.80
C ASN A 236 -15.09 -20.38 2.92
N LEU A 237 -15.38 -19.99 1.68
CA LEU A 237 -14.37 -19.43 0.77
C LEU A 237 -13.75 -18.13 1.34
N ILE A 238 -14.58 -17.23 1.89
CA ILE A 238 -14.12 -16.01 2.54
C ILE A 238 -13.30 -16.33 3.79
N LYS A 239 -13.79 -17.23 4.64
CA LYS A 239 -13.11 -17.65 5.87
C LYS A 239 -11.71 -18.18 5.59
N GLU A 240 -11.57 -19.10 4.63
CA GLU A 240 -10.28 -19.67 4.25
C GLU A 240 -9.30 -18.61 3.74
N ASN A 241 -9.78 -17.58 3.03
CA ASN A 241 -8.91 -16.53 2.53
C ASN A 241 -8.50 -15.56 3.63
N ILE A 242 -9.40 -15.16 4.53
CA ILE A 242 -9.05 -14.33 5.68
C ILE A 242 -8.03 -15.05 6.57
N ASP A 243 -8.17 -16.36 6.76
CA ASP A 243 -7.28 -17.14 7.63
C ASP A 243 -5.90 -17.42 7.04
N ASN A 244 -5.83 -17.71 5.74
CA ASN A 244 -4.59 -18.16 5.10
C ASN A 244 -3.86 -17.06 4.31
N ASN A 245 -4.52 -15.94 3.99
CA ASN A 245 -3.88 -14.85 3.26
C ASN A 245 -3.21 -13.87 4.22
N ALA A 246 -1.88 -13.85 4.20
CA ALA A 246 -1.09 -12.93 5.00
C ALA A 246 -1.39 -11.44 4.72
N GLU A 247 -1.87 -11.09 3.52
CA GLU A 247 -2.31 -9.73 3.18
C GLU A 247 -3.54 -9.30 3.99
N CYS A 248 -4.39 -10.24 4.44
CA CYS A 248 -5.62 -9.93 5.17
C CYS A 248 -5.39 -9.62 6.65
N LYS A 249 -4.15 -9.69 7.15
CA LYS A 249 -3.81 -9.45 8.56
C LYS A 249 -4.10 -8.02 9.02
N ASN A 250 -4.09 -7.08 8.08
CA ASN A 250 -4.29 -5.66 8.33
C ASN A 250 -5.73 -5.20 8.03
N GLY A 251 -6.62 -6.14 7.69
CA GLY A 251 -7.97 -5.85 7.24
C GLY A 251 -8.21 -6.38 5.84
N PHE A 252 -9.45 -6.23 5.37
CA PHE A 252 -9.89 -6.78 4.09
C PHE A 252 -11.00 -5.93 3.47
N ILE A 253 -11.11 -6.00 2.16
CA ILE A 253 -12.24 -5.49 1.38
C ILE A 253 -12.95 -6.69 0.77
N LEU A 254 -14.21 -6.91 1.14
CA LEU A 254 -15.04 -7.91 0.50
C LEU A 254 -15.79 -7.28 -0.68
N ASP A 255 -15.39 -7.65 -1.89
CA ASP A 255 -16.01 -7.18 -3.13
C ASP A 255 -16.99 -8.24 -3.66
N GLY A 256 -18.27 -7.86 -3.69
CA GLY A 256 -19.37 -8.71 -4.11
C GLY A 256 -19.82 -9.74 -3.08
N PHE A 257 -19.51 -9.53 -1.80
CA PHE A 257 -20.01 -10.31 -0.66
C PHE A 257 -20.11 -9.39 0.59
N PRO A 258 -21.15 -9.51 1.42
CA PRO A 258 -22.30 -10.42 1.31
C PRO A 258 -23.33 -9.98 0.25
N ARG A 259 -24.09 -10.94 -0.30
CA ARG A 259 -25.18 -10.71 -1.27
C ARG A 259 -26.58 -11.05 -0.74
N THR A 260 -26.66 -11.73 0.39
CA THR A 260 -27.91 -12.06 1.09
C THR A 260 -27.77 -11.69 2.56
N VAL A 261 -28.89 -11.47 3.25
CA VAL A 261 -28.88 -11.19 4.70
C VAL A 261 -28.28 -12.36 5.48
N VAL A 262 -28.54 -13.60 5.06
CA VAL A 262 -27.97 -14.81 5.67
C VAL A 262 -26.44 -14.81 5.55
N GLN A 263 -25.89 -14.38 4.40
CA GLN A 263 -24.43 -14.22 4.26
C GLN A 263 -23.89 -13.13 5.19
N ALA A 264 -24.60 -12.02 5.36
CA ALA A 264 -24.20 -10.94 6.26
C ALA A 264 -24.18 -11.40 7.73
N GLU A 265 -25.22 -12.10 8.18
CA GLU A 265 -25.29 -12.67 9.53
C GLU A 265 -24.15 -13.66 9.79
N LYS A 266 -23.89 -14.58 8.84
CA LYS A 266 -22.80 -15.56 8.95
C LYS A 266 -21.40 -14.91 8.90
N LEU A 267 -21.24 -13.84 8.13
CA LEU A 267 -19.99 -13.07 8.10
C LEU A 267 -19.74 -12.42 9.46
N ASP A 268 -20.74 -11.76 10.02
CA ASP A 268 -20.63 -11.10 11.30
C ASP A 268 -20.34 -12.11 12.42
N GLU A 269 -21.03 -13.25 12.46
CA GLU A 269 -20.75 -14.34 13.40
C GLU A 269 -19.30 -14.86 13.27
N MET A 270 -18.81 -15.03 12.03
CA MET A 270 -17.44 -15.48 11.78
C MET A 270 -16.41 -14.47 12.31
N LEU A 271 -16.66 -13.16 12.13
CA LEU A 271 -15.76 -12.10 12.60
C LEU A 271 -15.81 -11.94 14.12
N GLU A 272 -16.99 -12.02 14.73
CA GLU A 272 -17.16 -11.97 16.18
C GLU A 272 -16.38 -13.10 16.87
N ASN A 273 -16.47 -14.32 16.33
CA ASN A 273 -15.69 -15.47 16.81
C ASN A 273 -14.15 -15.27 16.71
N LYS A 274 -13.70 -14.31 15.89
CA LYS A 274 -12.28 -13.93 15.73
C LYS A 274 -11.92 -12.67 16.52
N ASN A 275 -12.83 -12.11 17.32
CA ASN A 275 -12.68 -10.78 17.93
C ASN A 275 -12.37 -9.69 16.89
N GLN A 276 -12.99 -9.80 15.71
CA GLN A 276 -12.96 -8.82 14.63
C GLN A 276 -14.38 -8.27 14.43
N LYS A 277 -14.49 -7.11 13.78
CA LYS A 277 -15.76 -6.49 13.39
C LYS A 277 -15.62 -5.89 12.01
N LEU A 278 -16.74 -5.63 11.34
CA LEU A 278 -16.76 -4.76 10.16
C LEU A 278 -16.75 -3.30 10.61
N ASP A 279 -15.98 -2.48 9.90
CA ASP A 279 -15.85 -1.05 10.16
C ASP A 279 -16.76 -0.24 9.22
N HIS A 280 -16.85 -0.66 7.96
CA HIS A 280 -17.67 0.01 6.95
C HIS A 280 -18.43 -0.96 6.04
N ALA A 281 -19.66 -0.59 5.70
CA ALA A 281 -20.48 -1.21 4.68
C ALA A 281 -20.86 -0.18 3.61
N ILE A 282 -20.21 -0.26 2.46
CA ILE A 282 -20.32 0.78 1.43
C ILE A 282 -21.28 0.35 0.34
N GLU A 283 -22.38 1.07 0.17
CA GLU A 283 -23.33 0.89 -0.92
C GLU A 283 -22.99 1.81 -2.09
N LEU A 284 -22.91 1.24 -3.29
CA LEU A 284 -22.52 1.97 -4.50
C LEU A 284 -23.75 2.17 -5.37
N GLU A 285 -24.33 3.36 -5.26
CA GLU A 285 -25.62 3.72 -5.85
C GLU A 285 -25.42 4.10 -7.32
N ILE A 286 -26.12 3.39 -8.22
CA ILE A 286 -26.07 3.64 -9.65
C ILE A 286 -27.36 3.15 -10.32
N ASP A 287 -27.83 3.90 -11.32
CA ASP A 287 -29.00 3.49 -12.12
C ASP A 287 -28.73 2.21 -12.91
N ASP A 288 -29.72 1.31 -12.91
CA ASP A 288 -29.69 0.02 -13.63
C ASP A 288 -29.32 0.19 -15.11
N SER A 289 -29.88 1.21 -15.77
CA SER A 289 -29.60 1.48 -17.19
C SER A 289 -28.13 1.84 -17.44
N LEU A 290 -27.53 2.63 -16.54
CA LEU A 290 -26.12 3.00 -16.63
C LEU A 290 -25.23 1.80 -16.32
N LEU A 291 -25.63 0.97 -15.37
CA LEU A 291 -24.91 -0.25 -15.01
C LEU A 291 -24.90 -1.27 -16.17
N VAL A 292 -26.00 -1.38 -16.93
CA VAL A 292 -26.06 -2.19 -18.16
C VAL A 292 -25.05 -1.72 -19.20
N ALA A 293 -24.98 -0.41 -19.44
CA ALA A 293 -24.01 0.16 -20.36
C ALA A 293 -22.57 -0.13 -19.89
N ARG A 294 -22.29 0.02 -18.59
CA ARG A 294 -20.95 -0.20 -18.02
C ARG A 294 -20.49 -1.65 -18.06
N ILE A 295 -21.38 -2.63 -17.93
CA ILE A 295 -20.99 -4.04 -17.91
C ILE A 295 -20.79 -4.59 -19.32
N THR A 296 -21.68 -4.24 -20.25
CA THR A 296 -21.61 -4.74 -21.63
C THR A 296 -20.38 -4.23 -22.40
N GLY A 297 -19.82 -3.09 -21.99
CA GLY A 297 -18.57 -2.55 -22.53
C GLY A 297 -17.31 -2.92 -21.76
N ARG A 298 -17.38 -3.76 -20.72
CA ARG A 298 -16.24 -4.05 -19.85
C ARG A 298 -15.23 -5.01 -20.48
N LEU A 299 -13.95 -4.70 -20.26
CA LEU A 299 -12.81 -5.53 -20.62
C LEU A 299 -11.93 -5.75 -19.38
N ILE A 300 -11.35 -6.92 -19.22
CA ILE A 300 -10.54 -7.28 -18.04
C ILE A 300 -9.25 -7.93 -18.47
N HIS A 301 -8.17 -7.59 -17.77
CA HIS A 301 -6.90 -8.26 -17.88
C HIS A 301 -6.82 -9.45 -16.91
N PRO A 302 -6.78 -10.73 -17.38
CA PRO A 302 -6.92 -11.89 -16.50
C PRO A 302 -5.87 -12.02 -15.40
N SER A 303 -4.61 -11.70 -15.68
CA SER A 303 -3.51 -11.93 -14.73
C SER A 303 -3.48 -10.89 -13.60
N SER A 304 -3.96 -9.68 -13.85
CA SER A 304 -3.91 -8.57 -12.89
C SER A 304 -5.25 -8.16 -12.29
N GLY A 305 -6.37 -8.56 -12.90
CA GLY A 305 -7.69 -8.09 -12.55
C GLY A 305 -8.01 -6.65 -12.98
N ARG A 306 -7.08 -5.93 -13.61
CA ARG A 306 -7.32 -4.58 -14.14
C ARG A 306 -8.53 -4.58 -15.09
N SER A 307 -9.37 -3.55 -14.96
CA SER A 307 -10.57 -3.40 -15.76
C SER A 307 -10.51 -2.15 -16.62
N TYR A 308 -11.03 -2.27 -17.83
CA TYR A 308 -11.17 -1.22 -18.83
C TYR A 308 -12.62 -1.21 -19.32
N HIS A 309 -12.96 -0.18 -20.07
CA HIS A 309 -14.27 -0.06 -20.70
C HIS A 309 -14.14 0.51 -22.10
N LYS A 310 -14.77 -0.13 -23.10
CA LYS A 310 -14.71 0.26 -24.51
C LYS A 310 -14.97 1.75 -24.79
N ILE A 311 -15.84 2.36 -23.98
CA ILE A 311 -16.22 3.80 -24.07
C ILE A 311 -15.68 4.64 -22.90
N PHE A 312 -16.07 4.33 -21.66
CA PHE A 312 -15.77 5.19 -20.48
C PHE A 312 -14.30 5.19 -20.02
N SER A 313 -13.53 4.14 -20.33
CA SER A 313 -12.13 3.98 -19.89
C SER A 313 -11.39 3.03 -20.83
N PRO A 314 -11.23 3.40 -22.11
CA PRO A 314 -10.65 2.50 -23.11
C PRO A 314 -9.17 2.26 -22.82
N PRO A 315 -8.63 1.07 -23.15
CA PRO A 315 -7.18 0.86 -23.14
C PRO A 315 -6.51 1.75 -24.19
N LYS A 316 -5.22 2.04 -24.02
CA LYS A 316 -4.42 2.81 -24.99
C LYS A 316 -4.33 2.12 -26.34
N ILE A 317 -4.24 0.79 -26.32
CA ILE A 317 -4.26 -0.07 -27.51
C ILE A 317 -5.45 -1.00 -27.36
N ASP A 318 -6.25 -1.12 -28.42
CA ASP A 318 -7.47 -1.93 -28.38
C ASP A 318 -7.18 -3.36 -27.90
N MET A 319 -8.06 -3.87 -27.03
CA MET A 319 -7.97 -5.21 -26.43
C MET A 319 -6.61 -5.55 -25.77
N THR A 320 -5.85 -4.55 -25.32
CA THR A 320 -4.50 -4.73 -24.78
C THR A 320 -4.35 -4.03 -23.43
N ASP A 321 -3.74 -4.70 -22.45
CA ASP A 321 -3.46 -4.09 -21.15
C ASP A 321 -2.35 -3.03 -21.23
N ASP A 322 -2.60 -1.86 -20.64
CA ASP A 322 -1.71 -0.70 -20.71
C ASP A 322 -0.36 -0.87 -19.99
N VAL A 323 -0.26 -1.85 -19.09
CA VAL A 323 0.93 -2.07 -18.25
C VAL A 323 1.76 -3.24 -18.77
N THR A 324 1.12 -4.37 -19.09
CA THR A 324 1.83 -5.59 -19.50
C THR A 324 1.87 -5.79 -21.01
N GLY A 325 0.97 -5.14 -21.77
CA GLY A 325 0.79 -5.40 -23.19
C GLY A 325 0.10 -6.75 -23.49
N GLU A 326 -0.41 -7.44 -22.48
CA GLU A 326 -1.11 -8.71 -22.63
C GLU A 326 -2.57 -8.51 -23.08
N PRO A 327 -3.21 -9.51 -23.73
CA PRO A 327 -4.59 -9.38 -24.20
C PRO A 327 -5.62 -9.20 -23.07
N LEU A 328 -6.57 -8.31 -23.31
CA LEU A 328 -7.79 -8.19 -22.50
C LEU A 328 -8.84 -9.20 -22.96
N ILE A 329 -9.78 -9.52 -22.06
CA ILE A 329 -10.93 -10.38 -22.38
C ILE A 329 -12.23 -9.69 -21.99
N GLN A 330 -13.32 -10.08 -22.66
CA GLN A 330 -14.67 -9.86 -22.18
C GLN A 330 -15.17 -11.15 -21.53
N ARG A 331 -15.73 -11.07 -20.31
CA ARG A 331 -16.23 -12.28 -19.64
C ARG A 331 -17.49 -12.78 -20.33
N SER A 332 -17.73 -14.09 -20.29
CA SER A 332 -18.92 -14.71 -20.91
C SER A 332 -20.25 -14.23 -20.31
N ASP A 333 -20.22 -13.86 -19.02
CA ASP A 333 -21.36 -13.34 -18.26
C ASP A 333 -21.58 -11.83 -18.40
N ASP A 334 -20.75 -11.12 -19.17
CA ASP A 334 -20.88 -9.68 -19.45
C ASP A 334 -21.79 -9.40 -20.64
N ASN A 335 -23.03 -9.89 -20.54
CA ASN A 335 -24.08 -9.72 -21.53
C ASN A 335 -25.39 -9.25 -20.89
N ALA A 336 -26.25 -8.61 -21.68
CA ALA A 336 -27.47 -7.98 -21.19
C ALA A 336 -28.44 -8.98 -20.51
N SER A 337 -28.56 -10.20 -21.06
CA SER A 337 -29.53 -11.18 -20.53
C SER A 337 -29.12 -11.74 -19.17
N THR A 338 -27.83 -12.02 -18.97
CA THR A 338 -27.29 -12.40 -17.65
C THR A 338 -27.41 -11.25 -16.66
N LEU A 339 -27.17 -10.02 -17.12
CA LEU A 339 -27.21 -8.85 -16.24
C LEU A 339 -28.61 -8.54 -15.71
N ILE A 340 -29.65 -8.63 -16.55
CA ILE A 340 -31.03 -8.41 -16.11
C ILE A 340 -31.39 -9.35 -14.95
N LYS A 341 -30.99 -10.62 -15.02
CA LYS A 341 -31.19 -11.59 -13.94
C LYS A 341 -30.41 -11.24 -12.68
N ARG A 342 -29.18 -10.73 -12.83
CA ARG A 342 -28.35 -10.28 -11.70
C ARG A 342 -28.94 -9.06 -11.02
N LEU A 343 -29.47 -8.10 -11.78
CA LEU A 343 -30.16 -6.93 -11.23
C LEU A 343 -31.42 -7.34 -10.47
N ASP A 344 -32.23 -8.22 -11.03
CA ASP A 344 -33.41 -8.77 -10.32
C ASP A 344 -33.01 -9.46 -9.00
N SER A 345 -31.95 -10.27 -9.02
CA SER A 345 -31.42 -10.89 -7.80
C SER A 345 -30.86 -9.88 -6.80
N TYR A 346 -30.18 -8.83 -7.28
CA TYR A 346 -29.62 -7.77 -6.45
C TYR A 346 -30.73 -7.03 -5.69
N HIS A 347 -31.73 -6.56 -6.41
CA HIS A 347 -32.86 -5.83 -5.83
C HIS A 347 -33.64 -6.67 -4.82
N LYS A 348 -33.78 -7.99 -5.07
CA LYS A 348 -34.48 -8.90 -4.17
C LYS A 348 -33.68 -9.32 -2.94
N GLN A 349 -32.38 -9.55 -3.07
CA GLN A 349 -31.59 -10.25 -2.05
C GLN A 349 -30.48 -9.39 -1.43
N THR A 350 -29.90 -8.48 -2.19
CA THR A 350 -28.75 -7.68 -1.77
C THR A 350 -29.15 -6.30 -1.25
N VAL A 351 -30.20 -5.66 -1.81
CA VAL A 351 -30.74 -4.41 -1.23
C VAL A 351 -31.13 -4.57 0.26
N PRO A 352 -31.74 -5.69 0.71
CA PRO A 352 -31.98 -5.92 2.13
C PRO A 352 -30.70 -5.97 3.01
N VAL A 353 -29.53 -6.24 2.43
CA VAL A 353 -28.23 -6.20 3.14
C VAL A 353 -27.86 -4.78 3.52
N ALA A 354 -28.20 -3.77 2.69
CA ALA A 354 -28.02 -2.37 3.04
C ALA A 354 -28.80 -2.02 4.31
N GLU A 355 -30.07 -2.42 4.38
CA GLU A 355 -30.91 -2.21 5.56
C GLU A 355 -30.38 -2.93 6.81
N TYR A 356 -29.79 -4.12 6.65
CA TYR A 356 -29.11 -4.82 7.72
C TYR A 356 -27.95 -4.00 8.31
N TYR A 357 -27.06 -3.47 7.46
CA TYR A 357 -25.89 -2.71 7.94
C TYR A 357 -26.20 -1.26 8.32
N LYS A 358 -27.28 -0.66 7.78
CA LYS A 358 -27.84 0.61 8.28
C LYS A 358 -28.24 0.48 9.75
N LYS A 359 -28.92 -0.61 10.13
CA LYS A 359 -29.28 -0.88 11.54
C LYS A 359 -28.06 -1.06 12.44
N LYS A 360 -26.93 -1.53 11.90
CA LYS A 360 -25.66 -1.64 12.62
C LYS A 360 -24.85 -0.35 12.68
N GLY A 361 -25.27 0.70 11.98
CA GLY A 361 -24.63 2.02 12.01
C GLY A 361 -23.31 2.12 11.26
N ILE A 362 -22.97 1.13 10.42
CA ILE A 362 -21.71 1.10 9.64
C ILE A 362 -21.93 1.33 8.13
N TRP A 363 -23.17 1.58 7.71
CA TRP A 363 -23.52 1.79 6.31
C TRP A 363 -23.16 3.20 5.81
N SER A 364 -22.72 3.31 4.55
CA SER A 364 -22.57 4.57 3.83
C SER A 364 -22.88 4.40 2.34
N GLY A 365 -23.74 5.26 1.80
CA GLY A 365 -24.03 5.33 0.37
C GLY A 365 -23.03 6.21 -0.38
N VAL A 366 -22.64 5.78 -1.58
CA VAL A 366 -21.73 6.50 -2.48
C VAL A 366 -22.35 6.52 -3.89
N ASP A 367 -22.56 7.73 -4.42
CA ASP A 367 -22.99 7.93 -5.80
C ASP A 367 -21.90 7.46 -6.77
N ALA A 368 -22.11 6.30 -7.37
CA ALA A 368 -21.19 5.64 -8.27
C ALA A 368 -21.38 6.08 -9.72
N ALA A 369 -22.32 6.97 -10.04
CA ALA A 369 -22.47 7.53 -11.38
C ALA A 369 -21.39 8.56 -11.72
N GLN A 370 -20.74 9.15 -10.71
CA GLN A 370 -19.73 10.21 -10.85
C GLN A 370 -18.39 9.72 -11.44
N SER A 371 -17.45 10.66 -11.64
CA SER A 371 -16.09 10.35 -12.10
C SER A 371 -15.32 9.52 -11.06
N GLN A 372 -14.27 8.81 -11.51
CA GLN A 372 -13.45 7.98 -10.62
C GLN A 372 -12.82 8.78 -9.47
N GLU A 373 -12.43 10.02 -9.72
CA GLU A 373 -11.85 10.92 -8.73
C GLU A 373 -12.87 11.35 -7.68
N ALA A 374 -14.11 11.63 -8.10
CA ALA A 374 -15.18 12.03 -7.20
C ALA A 374 -15.65 10.85 -6.33
N VAL A 375 -15.80 9.67 -6.92
CA VAL A 375 -16.08 8.42 -6.18
C VAL A 375 -14.97 8.16 -5.16
N TRP A 376 -13.70 8.31 -5.54
CA TRP A 376 -12.58 8.15 -4.61
C TRP A 376 -12.63 9.15 -3.45
N ALA A 377 -12.92 10.42 -3.73
CA ALA A 377 -13.01 11.44 -2.70
C ALA A 377 -14.09 11.10 -1.65
N SER A 378 -15.24 10.58 -2.09
CA SER A 378 -16.30 10.11 -1.20
C SER A 378 -15.86 8.93 -0.33
N LEU A 379 -15.21 7.93 -0.93
CA LEU A 379 -14.67 6.76 -0.21
C LEU A 379 -13.63 7.18 0.84
N ALA A 380 -12.66 8.01 0.45
CA ALA A 380 -11.62 8.50 1.34
C ALA A 380 -12.18 9.36 2.49
N ALA A 381 -13.32 10.02 2.29
CA ALA A 381 -14.02 10.75 3.35
C ALA A 381 -14.73 9.81 4.34
N ILE A 382 -15.24 8.66 3.87
CA ILE A 382 -15.85 7.63 4.72
C ILE A 382 -14.79 6.98 5.61
N PHE A 383 -13.66 6.55 5.02
CA PHE A 383 -12.56 5.90 5.75
C PHE A 383 -11.76 6.82 6.69
N LYS A 384 -12.08 8.12 6.74
CA LYS A 384 -11.44 9.08 7.67
C LYS A 384 -12.29 9.39 8.90
N LYS A 385 -13.55 8.95 8.92
CA LYS A 385 -14.47 9.14 10.04
C LYS A 385 -14.27 8.03 11.06
#